data_AF-A0A949MK50-F1
#
_entry.id   AF-A0A949MK50-F1
#
_cell.length_a   1.000
_cell.length_b   1.000
_cell.length_c   1.000
_cell.angle_alpha   90.00
_cell.angle_beta   90.00
_cell.angle_gamma   90.00
#
_symmetry.space_group_name_H-M   'P 1'
#
loop_
_entity.id
_entity.type
_entity.pdbx_description
1 polymer ?
#
loop_
_entity_poly.entity_id
_entity_poly.type
_entity_poly.pdbx_seq_one_letter_code
_entity_poly.pdbx_strand_id
1 'polypeptide(L)'
;MAFGPFFAVPALIIIFAISVRYKNLIVDAASKIKIPRIWLALLTAIPFLIVEEHINCGAYGCAVVVLPPTIWFLLAEMLVFLFIFQTFHIHKMGWQLATYGIFGTAFEFFLGSGKTGLHTLASSNPLIFIFMILWICFSYIFLIYFPLIILNQPGGHKPDNKNAA
;
A
#
# COMPACT_ATOMS: atom_id res chain seq x y z
N MET A 1 24.90 0.44 -8.42
CA MET A 1 23.70 0.83 -7.64
C MET A 1 23.47 -0.14 -6.47
N ALA A 2 24.49 -0.41 -5.65
CA ALA A 2 24.46 -1.54 -4.72
C ALA A 2 23.87 -1.23 -3.32
N PHE A 3 23.63 0.05 -2.98
CA PHE A 3 23.27 0.47 -1.61
C PHE A 3 21.83 0.96 -1.44
N GLY A 4 21.07 1.18 -2.52
CA GLY A 4 19.68 1.68 -2.46
C GLY A 4 18.75 0.79 -1.62
N PRO A 5 18.70 -0.53 -1.86
CA PRO A 5 17.85 -1.45 -1.09
C PRO A 5 18.24 -1.56 0.39
N PHE A 6 19.54 -1.41 0.71
CA PHE A 6 20.04 -1.59 2.08
C PHE A 6 19.58 -0.49 3.04
N PHE A 7 19.26 0.71 2.54
CA PHE A 7 18.68 1.78 3.34
C PHE A 7 17.16 1.86 3.17
N ALA A 8 16.65 1.61 1.95
CA ALA A 8 15.23 1.62 1.66
C ALA A 8 14.45 0.57 2.47
N VAL A 9 15.00 -0.65 2.56
CA VAL A 9 14.31 -1.77 3.20
C VAL A 9 14.12 -1.56 4.70
N PRO A 10 15.17 -1.25 5.48
CA PRO A 10 15.00 -0.95 6.90
C PRO A 10 14.11 0.28 7.13
N ALA A 11 14.23 1.32 6.30
CA ALA A 11 13.43 2.54 6.45
C ALA A 11 11.92 2.25 6.35
N LEU A 12 11.49 1.53 5.31
CA LEU A 12 10.07 1.19 5.15
C LEU A 12 9.58 0.23 6.24
N ILE A 13 10.41 -0.73 6.67
CA ILE A 13 10.08 -1.62 7.79
C ILE A 13 9.88 -0.82 9.08
N ILE A 14 10.77 0.11 9.39
CA ILE A 14 10.68 0.98 10.57
C ILE A 14 9.42 1.84 10.50
N ILE A 15 9.17 2.49 9.36
CA ILE A 15 7.97 3.31 9.16
C ILE A 15 6.70 2.46 9.29
N PHE A 16 6.69 1.25 8.73
CA PHE A 16 5.55 0.35 8.88
C PHE A 16 5.35 -0.08 10.33
N ALA A 17 6.42 -0.46 11.04
CA ALA A 17 6.35 -0.84 12.44
C ALA A 17 5.82 0.29 13.32
N ILE A 18 6.30 1.52 13.10
CA ILE A 18 5.79 2.74 13.77
C ILE A 18 4.31 2.92 13.44
N SER A 19 3.94 2.83 12.17
CA SER A 19 2.56 3.04 11.73
C SER A 19 1.62 1.99 12.36
N VAL A 20 2.02 0.71 12.37
CA VAL A 20 1.30 -0.36 13.06
C VAL A 20 1.19 -0.10 14.56
N ARG A 21 2.26 0.38 15.20
CA ARG A 21 2.28 0.72 16.64
C ARG A 21 1.30 1.82 16.99
N TYR A 22 1.16 2.83 16.12
CA TYR A 22 0.27 3.98 16.28
C TYR A 22 -1.03 3.88 15.48
N LYS A 23 -1.40 2.68 15.02
CA LYS A 23 -2.55 2.48 14.13
C LYS A 23 -3.86 3.05 14.68
N ASN A 24 -4.13 2.88 15.97
CA ASN A 24 -5.37 3.36 16.58
C ASN A 24 -5.42 4.90 16.54
N LEU A 25 -4.30 5.57 16.83
CA LEU A 25 -4.21 7.04 16.76
C LEU A 25 -4.50 7.55 15.34
N ILE A 26 -3.90 6.92 14.32
CA ILE A 26 -4.07 7.29 12.92
C ILE A 26 -5.54 7.11 12.50
N VAL A 27 -6.15 5.98 12.87
CA VAL A 27 -7.51 5.69 12.47
C VAL A 27 -8.53 6.53 13.25
N ASP A 28 -8.28 6.80 14.53
CA ASP A 28 -9.10 7.72 15.33
C ASP A 28 -9.02 9.15 14.80
N ALA A 29 -7.86 9.57 14.28
CA ALA A 29 -7.74 10.86 13.58
C ALA A 29 -8.51 10.86 12.27
N ALA A 30 -8.39 9.79 11.47
CA ALA A 30 -9.08 9.66 10.19
C ALA A 30 -10.62 9.60 10.34
N SER A 31 -11.13 8.91 11.38
CA SER A 31 -12.58 8.75 11.60
C SER A 31 -13.31 10.06 11.92
N LYS A 32 -12.58 11.11 12.34
CA LYS A 32 -13.13 12.46 12.55
C LYS A 32 -13.48 13.15 11.24
N ILE A 33 -12.94 12.69 10.11
CA ILE A 33 -13.20 13.25 8.79
C ILE A 33 -14.52 12.69 8.26
N LYS A 34 -15.52 13.55 8.07
CA LYS A 34 -16.86 13.18 7.61
C LYS A 34 -16.91 13.01 6.10
N ILE A 35 -16.36 11.91 5.59
CA ILE A 35 -16.42 11.51 4.18
C ILE A 35 -16.74 10.02 4.04
N PRO A 36 -17.17 9.54 2.86
CA PRO A 36 -17.42 8.12 2.67
C PRO A 36 -16.15 7.31 2.90
N ARG A 37 -16.30 6.14 3.54
CA ARG A 37 -15.18 5.30 3.99
C ARG A 37 -14.21 4.90 2.89
N ILE A 38 -14.70 4.69 1.66
CA ILE A 38 -13.84 4.35 0.52
C ILE A 38 -12.89 5.52 0.17
N TRP A 39 -13.39 6.75 0.21
CA TRP A 39 -12.57 7.95 -0.01
C TRP A 39 -11.62 8.19 1.15
N LEU A 40 -12.08 7.95 2.39
CA LEU A 40 -11.20 8.01 3.56
C LEU A 40 -10.05 7.01 3.46
N ALA A 41 -10.34 5.77 3.06
CA ALA A 41 -9.35 4.74 2.84
C ALA A 41 -8.30 5.17 1.80
N LEU A 42 -8.74 5.67 0.64
CA LEU A 42 -7.83 6.17 -0.39
C LEU A 42 -7.00 7.38 0.08
N LEU A 43 -7.61 8.34 0.76
CA LEU A 43 -6.89 9.50 1.29
C LEU A 43 -5.82 9.10 2.31
N THR A 44 -6.10 8.09 3.13
CA THR A 44 -5.08 7.56 4.05
C THR A 44 -3.98 6.79 3.36
N ALA A 45 -4.20 6.28 2.14
CA ALA A 45 -3.16 5.63 1.35
C ALA A 45 -2.13 6.63 0.80
N ILE A 46 -2.54 7.86 0.48
CA ILE A 46 -1.71 8.85 -0.22
C ILE A 46 -0.37 9.11 0.51
N PRO A 47 -0.33 9.37 1.83
CA PRO A 47 0.94 9.55 2.52
C PRO A 47 1.86 8.32 2.45
N PHE A 48 1.29 7.11 2.52
CA PHE A 48 2.06 5.87 2.41
C PHE A 48 2.59 5.66 0.99
N LEU A 49 1.80 5.96 -0.04
CA LEU A 49 2.22 5.94 -1.43
C LEU A 49 3.38 6.91 -1.69
N ILE A 50 3.28 8.14 -1.20
CA ILE A 50 4.35 9.13 -1.36
C ILE A 50 5.64 8.64 -0.69
N VAL A 51 5.54 8.12 0.53
CA VAL A 51 6.71 7.62 1.29
C VAL A 51 7.35 6.43 0.59
N GLU A 52 6.55 5.45 0.18
CA GLU A 52 7.02 4.25 -0.52
C GLU A 52 7.73 4.61 -1.83
N GLU A 53 7.12 5.50 -2.62
CA GLU A 53 7.69 5.97 -3.87
C GLU A 53 8.99 6.75 -3.66
N HIS A 54 9.08 7.60 -2.63
CA HIS A 54 10.34 8.29 -2.33
C HIS A 54 11.45 7.34 -1.90
N ILE A 55 11.10 6.27 -1.16
CA ILE A 55 12.03 5.25 -0.71
C ILE A 55 12.51 4.38 -1.90
N ASN A 56 11.61 3.98 -2.79
CA ASN A 56 11.92 3.09 -3.91
C ASN A 56 12.52 3.83 -5.11
N CYS A 57 12.05 5.04 -5.38
CA CYS A 57 12.36 5.79 -6.58
C CYS A 57 13.41 6.90 -6.34
N GLY A 58 13.90 7.06 -5.10
CA GLY A 58 14.88 8.08 -4.68
C GLY A 58 16.21 8.09 -5.45
N ALA A 59 16.57 6.99 -6.14
CA ALA A 59 17.75 6.92 -7.00
C ALA A 59 17.51 7.26 -8.49
N TYR A 60 16.25 7.32 -8.94
CA TYR A 60 15.88 7.39 -10.37
C TYR A 60 15.04 8.62 -10.75
N GLY A 61 15.14 9.72 -9.97
CA GLY A 61 14.56 11.01 -10.37
C GLY A 61 13.16 11.31 -9.83
N CYS A 62 12.54 10.41 -9.05
CA CYS A 62 11.31 10.75 -8.33
C CYS A 62 11.53 11.77 -7.19
N ALA A 63 12.78 11.95 -6.73
CA ALA A 63 13.13 12.99 -5.75
C ALA A 63 12.90 14.42 -6.25
N VAL A 64 12.67 14.62 -7.56
CA VAL A 64 12.48 15.93 -8.19
C VAL A 64 10.99 16.26 -8.38
N VAL A 65 10.08 15.29 -8.19
CA VAL A 65 8.64 15.46 -8.43
C VAL A 65 7.86 15.13 -7.16
N VAL A 66 7.07 16.09 -6.68
CA VAL A 66 6.30 15.97 -5.43
C VAL A 66 5.29 14.81 -5.47
N LEU A 67 4.69 14.56 -6.64
CA LEU A 67 3.81 13.42 -6.89
C LEU A 67 4.28 12.64 -8.12
N PRO A 68 4.95 11.49 -7.94
CA PRO A 68 5.23 10.56 -9.01
C PRO A 68 3.96 10.17 -9.78
N PRO A 69 4.01 10.08 -11.12
CA PRO A 69 2.84 9.71 -11.93
C PRO A 69 2.31 8.30 -11.61
N THR A 70 3.15 7.44 -11.03
CA THR A 70 2.80 6.10 -10.54
C THR A 70 1.77 6.13 -9.41
N ILE A 71 1.69 7.20 -8.62
CA ILE A 71 0.70 7.35 -7.53
C ILE A 71 -0.73 7.22 -8.08
N TRP A 72 -1.03 7.81 -9.24
CA TRP A 72 -2.37 7.75 -9.82
C TRP A 72 -2.76 6.32 -10.22
N PHE A 73 -1.80 5.57 -10.78
CA PHE A 73 -1.99 4.18 -11.14
C PHE A 73 -2.22 3.31 -9.89
N LEU A 74 -1.38 3.47 -8.86
CA LEU A 74 -1.49 2.73 -7.61
C LEU A 74 -2.80 3.04 -6.86
N LEU A 75 -3.27 4.28 -6.88
CA LEU A 75 -4.58 4.65 -6.30
C LEU A 75 -5.74 4.01 -7.06
N ALA A 76 -5.68 3.97 -8.39
CA ALA A 76 -6.70 3.33 -9.22
C ALA A 76 -6.72 1.81 -8.99
N GLU A 77 -5.55 1.17 -8.97
CA GLU A 77 -5.39 -0.24 -8.63
C GLU A 77 -5.97 -0.54 -7.25
N MET A 78 -5.59 0.24 -6.24
CA MET A 78 -6.10 0.08 -4.88
C MET A 78 -7.62 0.24 -4.82
N LEU A 79 -8.19 1.25 -5.48
CA LEU A 79 -9.65 1.43 -5.54
C LEU A 79 -10.36 0.19 -6.11
N VAL A 80 -9.85 -0.38 -7.20
CA VAL A 80 -10.39 -1.61 -7.80
C VAL A 80 -10.34 -2.77 -6.79
N PHE A 81 -9.21 -2.96 -6.11
CA PHE A 81 -9.07 -4.02 -5.10
C PHE A 81 -9.99 -3.83 -3.90
N LEU A 82 -10.11 -2.60 -3.39
CA LEU A 82 -11.02 -2.29 -2.29
C LEU A 82 -12.48 -2.58 -2.68
N PHE A 83 -12.87 -2.25 -3.91
CA PHE A 83 -14.21 -2.56 -4.43
C PHE A 83 -14.43 -4.08 -4.58
N ILE A 84 -13.43 -4.80 -5.10
CA ILE A 84 -13.47 -6.28 -5.20
C ILE A 84 -13.63 -6.89 -3.81
N PHE A 85 -12.82 -6.49 -2.83
CA PHE A 85 -12.89 -7.03 -1.48
C PHE A 85 -14.23 -6.79 -0.81
N GLN A 86 -14.87 -5.64 -1.05
CA GLN A 86 -16.23 -5.36 -0.59
C GLN A 86 -17.27 -6.21 -1.32
N THR A 87 -17.20 -6.28 -2.65
CA THR A 87 -18.16 -7.01 -3.48
C THR A 87 -18.17 -8.51 -3.16
N PHE A 88 -16.98 -9.10 -2.99
CA PHE A 88 -16.81 -10.52 -2.69
C PHE A 88 -16.77 -10.82 -1.18
N HIS A 89 -17.04 -9.84 -0.32
CA HIS A 89 -17.14 -10.02 1.13
C HIS A 89 -15.91 -10.72 1.75
N ILE A 90 -14.70 -10.37 1.26
CA ILE A 90 -13.46 -10.95 1.77
C ILE A 90 -13.14 -10.27 3.10
N HIS A 91 -13.62 -10.81 4.22
CA HIS A 91 -13.50 -10.15 5.53
C HIS A 91 -12.16 -10.37 6.24
N LYS A 92 -11.38 -11.38 5.80
CA LYS A 92 -10.09 -11.69 6.44
C LYS A 92 -9.02 -10.75 5.92
N MET A 93 -8.59 -9.80 6.76
CA MET A 93 -7.56 -8.83 6.43
C MET A 93 -6.27 -9.48 5.91
N GLY A 94 -5.83 -10.59 6.52
CA GLY A 94 -4.65 -11.32 6.04
C GLY A 94 -4.75 -11.79 4.59
N TRP A 95 -5.95 -12.20 4.14
CA TRP A 95 -6.17 -12.58 2.75
C TRP A 95 -6.18 -11.35 1.82
N GLN A 96 -6.83 -10.26 2.23
CA GLN A 96 -6.82 -9.01 1.46
C GLN A 96 -5.38 -8.49 1.25
N LEU A 97 -4.56 -8.50 2.31
CA LEU A 97 -3.15 -8.12 2.26
C LEU A 97 -2.34 -9.05 1.35
N ALA A 98 -2.49 -10.36 1.52
CA ALA A 98 -1.75 -11.35 0.72
C ALA A 98 -2.13 -11.25 -0.76
N THR A 99 -3.42 -11.15 -1.09
CA THR A 99 -3.88 -11.02 -2.49
C THR A 99 -3.34 -9.76 -3.14
N TYR A 100 -3.40 -8.62 -2.44
CA TYR A 100 -2.86 -7.37 -2.97
C TYR A 100 -1.33 -7.41 -3.13
N GLY A 101 -0.61 -7.95 -2.14
CA GLY A 101 0.85 -8.11 -2.21
C GLY A 101 1.29 -9.02 -3.37
N ILE A 102 0.62 -10.16 -3.55
CA ILE A 102 0.88 -11.10 -4.66
C ILE A 102 0.57 -10.43 -6.01
N PHE A 103 -0.56 -9.75 -6.11
CA PHE A 103 -0.94 -9.08 -7.35
C PHE A 103 0.04 -7.97 -7.73
N GLY A 104 0.40 -7.09 -6.79
CA GLY A 104 1.38 -6.03 -7.03
C GLY A 104 2.75 -6.59 -7.42
N THR A 105 3.18 -7.68 -6.78
CA THR A 105 4.42 -8.38 -7.17
C THR A 105 4.34 -8.96 -8.58
N ALA A 106 3.21 -9.57 -8.93
CA ALA A 106 2.98 -10.10 -10.27
C ALA A 106 2.95 -8.96 -11.30
N PHE A 107 2.32 -7.83 -10.98
CA PHE A 107 2.31 -6.64 -11.82
C PHE A 107 3.74 -6.18 -12.12
N GLU A 108 4.58 -5.99 -11.10
CA GLU A 108 5.99 -5.60 -11.28
C GLU A 108 6.80 -6.62 -12.09
N PHE A 109 6.52 -7.91 -11.91
CA PHE A 109 7.20 -8.96 -12.65
C PHE A 109 6.80 -9.00 -14.13
N PHE A 110 5.52 -8.83 -14.46
CA PHE A 110 5.02 -9.04 -15.83
C PHE A 110 4.90 -7.75 -16.67
N LEU A 111 4.53 -6.63 -16.04
CA LEU A 111 4.07 -5.41 -16.70
C LEU A 111 4.73 -4.13 -16.17
N GLY A 112 5.18 -4.13 -14.92
CA GLY A 112 5.73 -2.96 -14.25
C GLY A 112 7.14 -2.62 -14.68
N SER A 113 7.62 -1.49 -14.13
CA SER A 113 8.96 -0.96 -14.43
C SER A 113 10.08 -1.90 -13.96
N GLY A 114 9.80 -2.75 -12.97
CA GLY A 114 10.72 -3.73 -12.43
C GLY A 114 11.00 -4.94 -13.32
N LYS A 115 10.18 -5.21 -14.36
CA LYS A 115 10.25 -6.44 -15.17
C LYS A 115 11.65 -6.81 -15.66
N THR A 116 12.31 -5.89 -16.39
CA THR A 116 13.62 -6.16 -16.99
C THR A 116 14.69 -6.38 -15.91
N GLY A 117 14.63 -5.61 -14.83
CA GLY A 117 15.49 -5.78 -13.67
C GLY A 117 15.27 -7.13 -12.98
N LEU A 118 14.02 -7.45 -12.65
CA LEU A 118 13.63 -8.69 -11.97
C LEU A 118 13.99 -9.94 -12.78
N HIS A 119 13.74 -9.96 -14.09
CA HIS A 119 14.12 -11.07 -14.96
C HIS A 119 15.65 -11.25 -15.01
N THR A 120 16.39 -10.14 -15.08
CA THR A 120 17.86 -10.18 -15.06
C THR A 120 18.36 -10.72 -13.72
N LEU A 121 17.81 -10.24 -12.60
CA LEU A 121 18.15 -10.74 -11.26
C LEU A 121 17.79 -12.22 -11.08
N ALA A 122 16.66 -12.68 -11.61
CA ALA A 122 16.23 -14.08 -11.51
C ALA A 122 17.27 -15.03 -12.15
N SER A 123 17.86 -14.60 -13.27
CA SER A 123 18.89 -15.38 -13.98
C SER A 123 20.30 -15.22 -13.41
N SER A 124 20.64 -14.06 -12.85
CA SER A 124 22.03 -13.73 -12.46
C SER A 124 22.30 -13.85 -10.96
N ASN A 125 21.31 -13.61 -10.10
CA ASN A 125 21.48 -13.64 -8.65
C ASN A 125 20.17 -14.02 -7.93
N PRO A 126 19.87 -15.34 -7.83
CA PRO A 126 18.57 -15.82 -7.36
C PRO A 126 18.26 -15.44 -5.90
N LEU A 127 19.29 -15.30 -5.04
CA LEU A 127 19.11 -14.86 -3.66
C LEU A 127 18.63 -13.41 -3.58
N ILE A 128 19.23 -12.51 -4.36
CA ILE A 128 18.81 -11.10 -4.42
C ILE A 128 17.43 -11.00 -5.08
N PHE A 129 17.13 -11.84 -6.07
CA PHE A 129 15.80 -11.93 -6.67
C PHE A 129 14.71 -12.29 -5.65
N ILE A 130 14.92 -13.34 -4.84
CA ILE A 130 13.97 -13.73 -3.79
C ILE A 130 13.77 -12.58 -2.79
N PHE A 131 14.86 -11.94 -2.36
CA PHE A 131 14.80 -10.78 -1.48
C PHE A 131 13.99 -9.63 -2.10
N MET A 132 14.18 -9.33 -3.39
CA MET A 132 13.44 -8.29 -4.11
C MET A 132 11.96 -8.63 -4.24
N ILE A 133 11.59 -9.88 -4.51
CA ILE A 133 10.18 -10.30 -4.53
C ILE A 133 9.51 -10.09 -3.17
N LEU A 134 10.19 -10.49 -2.08
CA LEU A 134 9.68 -10.30 -0.73
C LEU A 134 9.54 -8.81 -0.40
N TRP A 135 10.51 -8.00 -0.83
CA TRP A 135 10.48 -6.56 -0.67
C TRP A 135 9.30 -5.92 -1.41
N ILE A 136 9.12 -6.23 -2.70
CA ILE A 136 8.00 -5.69 -3.49
C ILE A 136 6.68 -6.09 -2.85
N CYS A 137 6.50 -7.36 -2.52
CA CYS A 137 5.28 -7.85 -1.86
C CYS A 137 4.99 -7.10 -0.55
N PHE A 138 6.02 -6.89 0.27
CA PHE A 138 5.90 -6.10 1.50
C PHE A 138 5.52 -4.64 1.22
N SER A 139 6.08 -4.02 0.19
CA SER A 139 5.76 -2.66 -0.25
C SER A 139 4.27 -2.50 -0.56
N TYR A 140 3.72 -3.41 -1.37
CA TYR A 140 2.29 -3.39 -1.68
C TYR A 140 1.41 -3.64 -0.43
N ILE A 141 1.81 -4.55 0.46
CA ILE A 141 1.13 -4.77 1.74
C ILE A 141 1.10 -3.48 2.57
N PHE A 142 2.24 -2.77 2.64
CA PHE A 142 2.36 -1.50 3.34
C PHE A 142 1.35 -0.45 2.82
N LEU A 143 1.21 -0.34 1.49
CA LEU A 143 0.30 0.61 0.85
C LEU A 143 -1.17 0.39 1.22
N ILE A 144 -1.63 -0.87 1.25
CA ILE A 144 -3.05 -1.19 1.43
C ILE A 144 -3.47 -1.42 2.89
N TYR A 145 -2.50 -1.56 3.81
CA TYR A 145 -2.76 -1.90 5.21
C TYR A 145 -3.72 -0.94 5.92
N PHE A 146 -3.45 0.37 5.87
CA PHE A 146 -4.33 1.38 6.48
C PHE A 146 -5.69 1.53 5.81
N PRO A 147 -5.76 1.61 4.46
CA PRO A 147 -7.02 1.58 3.74
C PRO A 147 -7.95 0.44 4.20
N LEU A 148 -7.39 -0.76 4.38
CA LEU A 148 -8.15 -1.92 4.86
C LEU A 148 -8.59 -1.79 6.31
N ILE A 149 -7.76 -1.23 7.19
CA ILE A 149 -8.19 -1.00 8.59
C ILE A 149 -9.41 -0.08 8.62
N ILE A 150 -9.38 1.01 7.86
CA ILE A 150 -10.49 1.98 7.81
C ILE A 150 -11.76 1.35 7.26
N LEU A 151 -11.65 0.54 6.21
CA LEU A 151 -12.80 -0.13 5.62
C LEU A 151 -13.37 -1.23 6.52
N ASN A 152 -12.50 -2.01 7.16
CA ASN A 152 -12.89 -3.14 8.01
C ASN A 152 -13.26 -2.71 9.44
N GLN A 153 -13.16 -1.42 9.79
CA GLN A 153 -13.49 -0.97 11.13
C GLN A 153 -14.97 -1.23 11.48
N PRO A 154 -15.26 -1.94 12.59
CA PRO A 154 -16.60 -2.16 13.10
C PRO A 154 -17.11 -0.86 13.73
N GLY A 155 -17.63 0.03 12.91
CA GLY A 155 -18.01 1.37 13.34
C GLY A 155 -18.52 2.17 12.16
N GLY A 156 -19.43 1.57 11.38
CA GLY A 156 -20.15 2.31 10.36
C GLY A 156 -20.66 3.58 11.02
N HIS A 157 -20.44 4.72 10.37
CA HIS A 157 -21.24 5.89 10.66
C HIS A 157 -22.69 5.47 10.42
N LYS A 158 -23.37 4.95 11.45
CA LYS A 158 -24.82 4.96 11.48
C LYS A 158 -25.15 6.44 11.36
N PRO A 159 -25.83 6.90 10.29
CA PRO A 159 -26.46 8.19 10.39
C PRO A 159 -27.29 8.14 11.67
N ASP A 160 -27.00 9.08 12.58
CA ASP A 160 -27.67 9.20 13.86
C ASP A 160 -29.15 9.46 13.52
N ASN A 161 -29.95 8.40 13.44
CA ASN A 161 -31.37 8.49 13.18
C ASN A 161 -32.03 8.95 14.47
N LYS A 162 -31.79 10.22 14.82
CA LYS A 162 -32.40 10.91 15.96
C LYS A 162 -33.73 11.56 15.61
N ASN A 163 -34.30 11.26 14.43
CA ASN A 163 -35.58 11.82 13.98
C ASN A 163 -36.54 10.74 13.45
N ALA A 164 -36.69 9.62 14.16
CA ALA A 164 -37.92 8.84 14.07
C ALA A 164 -38.78 9.25 15.27
N ALA A 165 -39.59 10.29 15.04
CA ALA A 165 -40.67 10.74 15.90
C ALA A 165 -41.77 9.68 16.02
#